data_AF-A0A832XP36-F1
#
_entry.id   AF-A0A832XP36-F1
#
_cell.length_a   1.000
_cell.length_b   1.000
_cell.length_c   1.000
_cell.angle_alpha   90.00
_cell.angle_beta   90.00
_cell.angle_gamma   90.00
#
_symmetry.space_group_name_H-M   'P 1'
#
loop_
_entity.id
_entity.type
_entity.pdbx_description
1 polymer ?
#
loop_
_entity_poly.entity_id
_entity_poly.type
_entity_poly.pdbx_seq_one_letter_code
_entity_poly.pdbx_strand_id
1 'polypeptide(L)' 'SSDCGNVRCGGFGDFIDVEIDDEGRPWIALAHNAGGFEEAIIGTFISGPALYGELRALPELPLGGNSTRLMG' A
#
# COMPACT_ATOMS: atom_id res chain seq x y z
N SER A 1 -0.82 14.17 19.40
CA SER A 1 -2.01 14.88 18.88
C SER A 1 -3.10 13.84 18.72
N SER A 2 -4.31 14.07 19.24
CA SER A 2 -5.36 13.04 19.39
C SER A 2 -6.25 12.83 18.15
N ASP A 3 -5.94 13.45 17.01
CA ASP A 3 -6.78 13.39 15.80
C ASP A 3 -5.97 13.32 14.48
N CYS A 4 -4.70 12.87 14.55
CA CYS A 4 -3.90 12.66 13.34
C CYS A 4 -4.37 11.39 12.63
N GLY A 5 -4.80 11.54 11.37
CA GLY A 5 -5.49 10.53 10.57
C GLY A 5 -6.83 11.04 10.02
N ASN A 6 -7.48 12.00 10.71
CA ASN A 6 -8.69 12.70 10.25
C ASN A 6 -8.39 14.13 9.77
N VAL A 7 -7.46 14.83 10.43
CA VAL A 7 -6.96 16.16 10.01
C VAL A 7 -5.50 16.11 9.60
N ARG A 8 -5.11 16.99 8.67
CA ARG A 8 -3.73 17.13 8.19
C ARG A 8 -2.86 17.70 9.32
N CYS A 9 -2.15 16.84 10.02
CA CYS A 9 -1.26 17.23 11.13
C CYS A 9 0.12 17.70 10.65
N GLY A 10 0.40 17.61 9.35
CA GLY A 10 1.60 18.17 8.73
C GLY A 10 2.84 17.27 8.85
N GLY A 11 2.66 16.00 9.17
CA GLY A 11 3.71 14.99 9.12
C GLY A 11 3.83 14.36 7.72
N PHE A 12 5.04 13.91 7.36
CA PHE A 12 5.23 13.00 6.23
C PHE A 12 4.58 11.66 6.62
N GLY A 13 3.56 11.21 5.88
CA GLY A 13 2.82 9.99 6.22
C GLY A 13 1.40 10.14 6.81
N ASP A 14 0.81 11.33 6.69
CA ASP A 14 -0.58 11.56 7.14
C ASP A 14 -1.63 11.17 6.08
N PHE A 15 -1.20 10.59 4.94
CA PHE A 15 -2.06 10.22 3.80
C PHE A 15 -1.84 8.76 3.40
N ILE A 16 -2.91 8.15 2.92
CA ILE A 16 -2.85 6.90 2.17
C ILE A 16 -2.68 7.30 0.71
N ASP A 17 -1.52 7.03 0.14
CA ASP A 17 -1.32 7.14 -1.30
C ASP A 17 -1.91 5.90 -1.97
N VAL A 18 -2.70 6.11 -3.01
CA VAL A 18 -3.21 5.04 -3.87
C VAL A 18 -2.70 5.27 -5.27
N GLU A 19 -1.97 4.29 -5.79
CA GLU A 19 -1.46 4.27 -7.16
C GLU A 19 -2.01 3.04 -7.90
N ILE A 20 -2.19 3.15 -9.20
CA ILE A 20 -2.55 2.03 -10.07
C ILE A 20 -1.37 1.81 -11.00
N ASP A 21 -0.77 0.62 -10.96
CA ASP A 21 0.38 0.28 -11.81
C ASP A 21 -0.01 0.08 -13.28
N ASP A 22 1.01 -0.16 -14.10
CA ASP A 22 0.95 -0.39 -15.54
C ASP A 22 0.01 -1.54 -15.91
N GLU A 23 -0.10 -2.55 -15.05
CA GLU A 23 -1.00 -3.70 -15.21
C GLU A 23 -2.43 -3.41 -14.75
N GLY A 24 -2.70 -2.25 -14.15
CA GLY A 24 -3.98 -1.86 -13.62
C GLY A 24 -4.24 -2.35 -12.18
N ARG A 25 -3.21 -2.78 -11.45
CA ARG A 25 -3.33 -3.24 -10.06
C ARG A 25 -3.22 -2.06 -9.10
N PRO A 26 -4.14 -1.93 -8.13
CA PRO A 26 -4.04 -0.90 -7.12
C PRO A 26 -2.97 -1.24 -6.07
N TRP A 27 -2.23 -0.22 -5.67
CA TRP A 27 -1.28 -0.22 -4.57
C TRP A 27 -1.68 0.86 -3.59
N ILE A 28 -1.77 0.50 -2.32
CA ILE A 28 -2.00 1.44 -1.23
C ILE A 28 -0.75 1.51 -0.38
N ALA A 29 -0.30 2.72 -0.07
CA ALA A 29 0.83 2.94 0.82
C ALA A 29 0.44 3.92 1.93
N LEU A 30 0.74 3.53 3.16
CA LEU A 30 0.69 4.40 4.33
C LEU A 30 2.09 4.42 4.93
N ALA A 31 2.82 5.51 4.72
CA ALA A 31 4.00 5.80 5.53
C ALA A 31 3.52 6.36 6.86
N HIS A 32 4.05 5.93 7.99
CA HIS A 32 3.70 6.52 9.29
C HIS A 32 4.94 6.67 10.15
N ASN A 33 5.22 7.90 10.56
CA ASN A 33 6.42 8.23 11.33
C ASN A 33 6.11 8.79 12.74
N ALA A 34 4.90 8.58 13.30
CA ALA A 34 4.61 9.13 14.62
C ALA A 34 5.35 8.43 15.77
N GLY A 35 5.90 7.22 15.54
CA GLY A 35 6.68 6.46 16.50
C GLY A 35 8.18 6.76 16.52
N GLY A 36 8.69 7.60 15.60
CA GLY A 36 10.13 7.86 15.45
C GLY A 36 10.90 6.76 14.70
N PHE A 37 10.19 5.87 14.01
CA PHE A 37 10.73 4.86 13.10
C PHE A 37 10.16 5.11 11.70
N GLU A 38 10.97 4.91 10.66
CA GLU A 38 10.53 5.01 9.26
C GLU A 38 9.79 3.72 8.85
N GLU A 39 8.56 3.56 9.32
CA GLU A 39 7.71 2.41 9.03
C GLU A 39 6.68 2.75 7.95
N ALA A 40 6.41 1.78 7.08
CA ALA A 40 5.40 1.88 6.04
C ALA A 40 4.58 0.59 5.95
N ILE A 41 3.29 0.74 5.68
CA ILE A 41 2.38 -0.33 5.32
C ILE A 41 2.10 -0.20 3.82
N ILE A 42 2.33 -1.28 3.08
CA ILE A 42 2.02 -1.37 1.65
C ILE A 42 1.03 -2.51 1.46
N GLY A 43 -0.03 -2.25 0.70
CA GLY A 43 -1.08 -3.21 0.38
C GLY A 43 -1.38 -3.25 -1.11
N THR A 44 -1.80 -4.40 -1.61
CA THR A 44 -2.25 -4.58 -2.99
C THR A 44 -3.22 -5.75 -3.11
N PHE A 45 -3.82 -5.93 -4.29
CA PHE A 45 -4.59 -7.12 -4.61
C PHE A 45 -3.68 -8.32 -4.91
N ILE A 46 -3.94 -9.44 -4.25
CA ILE A 46 -3.36 -10.74 -4.63
C ILE A 46 -4.02 -11.23 -5.92
N SER A 47 -5.34 -11.17 -5.99
CA SER A 47 -6.17 -11.49 -7.16
C SER A 47 -7.30 -10.46 -7.32
N GLY A 48 -7.83 -10.32 -8.54
CA GLY A 48 -8.89 -9.35 -8.83
C GLY A 48 -8.86 -8.83 -10.27
N PRO A 49 -9.77 -7.91 -10.64
CA PRO A 49 -9.75 -7.28 -11.94
C PRO A 49 -8.70 -6.15 -12.02
N ALA A 50 -8.21 -5.86 -13.23
CA ALA A 50 -7.51 -4.61 -13.51
C ALA A 50 -8.47 -3.42 -13.37
N LEU A 51 -8.07 -2.38 -12.65
CA LEU A 51 -8.87 -1.18 -12.40
C LEU A 51 -8.61 -0.05 -13.41
N TYR A 52 -7.63 -0.25 -14.30
CA TYR A 52 -7.30 0.65 -15.39
C TYR A 52 -7.03 -0.15 -16.67
N GLY A 53 -7.38 0.42 -17.83
CA GLY A 53 -7.26 -0.25 -19.13
C GLY A 53 -8.38 -1.26 -19.40
N GLU A 54 -8.02 -2.38 -20.02
CA GLU A 54 -8.99 -3.44 -20.34
C GLU A 54 -9.44 -4.20 -19.09
N LEU A 55 -10.75 -4.48 -19.02
CA LEU A 55 -11.32 -5.29 -17.93
C LEU A 55 -10.90 -6.75 -18.09
N ARG A 56 -9.91 -7.16 -17.29
CA ARG A 56 -9.37 -8.53 -17.26
C ARG A 56 -8.99 -8.94 -15.84
N ALA A 57 -8.87 -10.23 -15.60
CA ALA A 57 -8.26 -10.74 -14.38
C ALA A 57 -6.77 -10.40 -14.35
N LEU A 58 -6.28 -9.95 -13.19
CA LEU A 58 -4.87 -9.75 -12.92
C LEU A 58 -4.18 -11.09 -12.67
N PRO A 59 -2.90 -11.24 -13.04
CA PRO A 59 -2.08 -12.38 -12.59
C PRO A 59 -2.07 -12.45 -11.06
N GLU A 60 -2.18 -13.65 -10.50
CA GLU A 60 -2.16 -13.84 -9.05
C GLU A 60 -0.75 -13.60 -8.49
N LEU A 61 -0.65 -12.81 -7.42
CA LEU A 61 0.61 -12.61 -6.69
C LEU A 61 0.78 -13.69 -5.61
N PRO A 62 2.02 -14.13 -5.32
CA PRO A 62 2.26 -15.01 -4.19
C PRO A 62 1.89 -14.32 -2.87
N LEU A 63 1.37 -15.10 -1.92
CA LEU A 63 1.05 -14.60 -0.58
C LEU A 63 2.31 -14.06 0.12
N GLY A 64 2.22 -12.84 0.64
CA GLY A 64 3.25 -12.24 1.50
C GLY A 64 3.33 -12.92 2.87
N GLY A 65 4.41 -12.63 3.62
CA GLY A 65 4.57 -13.05 5.01
C GLY A 65 6.02 -13.42 5.37
N ASN A 66 6.19 -14.05 6.54
CA ASN A 66 7.53 -14.49 6.99
C ASN A 66 8.22 -15.44 6.00
N SER A 67 7.45 -16.22 5.23
CA SER A 67 7.98 -17.16 4.22
C SER A 67 8.53 -16.47 2.97
N THR A 68 8.10 -15.24 2.66
CA THR A 68 8.55 -14.47 1.49
C THR A 68 9.50 -13.34 1.85
N ARG A 69 9.93 -13.26 3.12
CA ARG A 69 10.94 -12.33 3.58
C ARG A 69 12.30 -12.75 3.03
N LEU A 70 13.01 -11.84 2.37
CA LEU A 70 14.43 -12.05 2.04
C LEU A 70 15.19 -12.22 3.36
N MET A 71 15.65 -13.45 3.63
CA MET A 71 16.59 -13.72 4.71
C MET A 71 17.91 -13.07 4.31
N GLY A 72 18.33 -12.05 5.07
CA GLY A 72 19.64 -11.42 4.94
C GLY A 72 20.78 -12.32 5.37
#